data_AF-A0AAW1P3Q0-F1
#
_entry.id   AF-A0AAW1P3Q0-F1
#
_cell.length_a   1.000
_cell.length_b   1.000
_cell.length_c   1.000
_cell.angle_alpha   90.00
_cell.angle_beta   90.00
_cell.angle_gamma   90.00
#
_symmetry.space_group_name_H-M   'P 1'
#
loop_
_entity.id
_entity.type
_entity.pdbx_description
1 polymer ?
#
loop_
_entity_poly.entity_id
_entity_poly.type
_entity_poly.pdbx_seq_one_letter_code
_entity_poly.pdbx_strand_id
1 'polypeptide(L)'
;MYLSQTKELQQVLAEAAACDRLDTACREDAAELAQAESVEWNKLWPIYQKFRDCSDESGPWLHLACQGSRLILPRPKARVKSPELLARLARLQKEQESREYNKLVHDITKEERNAKEAAENSLVTYKEQLGFGVHVVVMMGTLYAVGHVAGMSLSKNKAHHAAGGLLGLVIALFLEQPGHIVLVGVEHYNQKYADAVAEVIKILRPGLVLLEFAALGSPG
;
A
#
# COMPACT_ATOMS: atom_id res chain seq x y z
N MET A 1 6.53 36.18 -0.44
CA MET A 1 7.72 35.40 -0.86
C MET A 1 8.92 36.10 -0.27
N TYR A 2 9.76 35.37 0.47
CA TYR A 2 10.88 35.97 1.20
C TYR A 2 12.20 35.61 0.53
N LEU A 3 13.09 36.58 0.42
CA LEU A 3 14.45 36.44 -0.08
C LEU A 3 15.41 36.55 1.10
N SER A 4 16.40 35.66 1.16
CA SER A 4 17.52 35.87 2.10
C SER A 4 18.33 37.09 1.66
N GLN A 5 18.74 37.91 2.63
CA GLN A 5 19.53 39.10 2.31
C GLN A 5 20.93 38.73 1.81
N THR A 6 21.37 39.41 0.75
CA THR A 6 22.73 39.35 0.20
C THR A 6 23.42 40.70 0.41
N LYS A 7 24.77 40.73 0.33
CA LYS A 7 25.54 41.96 0.57
C LYS A 7 25.26 43.02 -0.50
N GLU A 8 25.04 42.58 -1.72
CA GLU A 8 24.73 43.40 -2.90
C GLU A 8 23.33 44.03 -2.75
N LEU A 9 22.36 43.27 -2.25
CA LEU A 9 21.01 43.75 -1.98
C LEU A 9 20.98 44.73 -0.80
N GLN A 10 21.80 44.50 0.24
CA GLN A 10 21.99 45.45 1.35
C GLN A 10 22.56 46.79 0.86
N GLN A 11 23.57 46.76 -0.02
CA GLN A 11 24.18 47.97 -0.58
C GLN A 11 23.17 48.79 -1.38
N VAL A 12 22.42 48.14 -2.28
CA VAL A 12 21.39 48.82 -3.09
C VAL A 12 20.29 49.43 -2.22
N LEU A 13 19.88 48.75 -1.15
CA LEU A 13 18.88 49.29 -0.21
C LEU A 13 19.43 50.45 0.64
N ALA A 14 20.69 50.39 1.05
CA ALA A 14 21.35 51.47 1.77
C ALA A 14 21.54 52.72 0.89
N GLU A 15 21.89 52.54 -0.37
CA GLU A 15 21.95 53.61 -1.38
C GLU A 15 20.56 54.20 -1.65
N ALA A 16 19.53 53.35 -1.76
CA ALA A 16 18.15 53.80 -1.91
C ALA A 16 17.64 54.61 -0.70
N ALA A 17 18.05 54.24 0.52
CA ALA A 17 17.73 54.99 1.72
C ALA A 17 18.43 56.37 1.78
N ALA A 18 19.63 56.49 1.18
CA ALA A 18 20.40 57.72 1.12
C ALA A 18 20.00 58.66 -0.06
N CYS A 19 19.15 58.20 -0.98
CA CYS A 19 18.74 58.99 -2.14
C CYS A 19 17.67 60.03 -1.80
N ASP A 20 18.03 61.32 -1.83
CA ASP A 20 17.12 62.44 -1.53
C ASP A 20 16.00 62.70 -2.56
N ARG A 21 16.08 62.07 -3.74
CA ARG A 21 15.05 62.17 -4.79
C ARG A 21 13.89 61.20 -4.58
N LEU A 22 14.03 60.25 -3.66
CA LEU A 22 13.02 59.23 -3.36
C LEU A 22 12.03 59.74 -2.29
N ASP A 23 10.76 59.34 -2.42
CA ASP A 23 9.71 59.66 -1.45
C ASP A 23 10.08 59.23 -0.02
N THR A 24 9.71 60.03 0.98
CA THR A 24 10.12 59.84 2.38
C THR A 24 9.71 58.47 2.91
N ALA A 25 8.51 58.01 2.55
CA ALA A 25 8.01 56.69 2.93
C ALA A 25 8.85 55.55 2.35
N CYS A 26 9.30 55.67 1.10
CA CYS A 26 10.12 54.64 0.44
C CYS A 26 11.55 54.60 1.00
N ARG A 27 12.08 55.71 1.50
CA ARG A 27 13.41 55.76 2.18
C ARG A 27 13.38 55.09 3.54
N GLU A 28 12.31 55.30 4.30
CA GLU A 28 12.10 54.64 5.58
C GLU A 28 11.92 53.13 5.40
N ASP A 29 11.09 52.72 4.44
CA ASP A 29 10.92 51.30 4.08
C ASP A 29 12.23 50.66 3.59
N ALA A 30 13.05 51.38 2.83
CA ALA A 30 14.36 50.89 2.37
C ALA A 30 15.34 50.72 3.54
N ALA A 31 15.36 51.65 4.49
CA ALA A 31 16.20 51.57 5.69
C ALA A 31 15.78 50.39 6.60
N GLU A 32 14.48 50.15 6.75
CA GLU A 32 13.95 48.99 7.49
C GLU A 32 14.35 47.67 6.83
N LEU A 33 14.18 47.57 5.50
CA LEU A 33 14.55 46.37 4.73
C LEU A 33 16.06 46.14 4.64
N ALA A 34 16.89 47.18 4.75
CA ALA A 34 18.35 47.05 4.81
C ALA A 34 18.82 46.37 6.11
N GLN A 35 18.07 46.52 7.20
CA GLN A 35 18.39 45.90 8.49
C GLN A 35 17.80 44.50 8.68
N ALA A 36 16.83 44.10 7.84
CA ALA A 36 16.13 42.83 7.96
C ALA A 36 16.87 41.66 7.27
N GLU A 37 17.11 40.56 7.99
CA GLU A 37 17.78 39.33 7.49
C GLU A 37 17.03 38.64 6.33
N SER A 38 15.72 38.88 6.22
CA SER A 38 14.88 38.39 5.13
C SER A 38 14.00 39.50 4.57
N VAL A 39 13.99 39.63 3.24
CA VAL A 39 13.28 40.70 2.53
C VAL A 39 12.07 40.13 1.82
N GLU A 40 10.90 40.75 2.01
CA GLU A 40 9.70 40.39 1.27
C GLU A 40 9.75 40.98 -0.16
N TRP A 41 9.61 40.12 -1.17
CA TRP A 41 9.66 40.51 -2.60
C TRP A 41 8.69 41.65 -2.95
N ASN A 42 7.50 41.63 -2.37
CA ASN A 42 6.43 42.60 -2.65
C ASN A 42 6.79 44.02 -2.19
N LYS A 43 7.62 44.16 -1.15
CA LYS A 43 8.09 45.46 -0.66
C LYS A 43 9.35 45.92 -1.40
N LEU A 44 10.23 44.99 -1.75
CA LEU A 44 11.49 45.26 -2.45
C LEU A 44 11.27 45.82 -3.87
N TRP A 45 10.41 45.18 -4.66
CA TRP A 45 10.20 45.53 -6.07
C TRP A 45 9.78 47.00 -6.30
N PRO A 46 8.76 47.56 -5.60
CA PRO A 46 8.35 48.94 -5.83
C PRO A 46 9.42 49.97 -5.42
N ILE A 47 10.20 49.68 -4.39
CA ILE A 47 11.30 50.54 -3.94
C ILE A 47 12.41 50.56 -4.98
N TYR A 48 12.82 49.38 -5.46
CA TYR A 48 13.85 49.27 -6.50
C TYR A 48 13.44 49.96 -7.81
N GLN A 49 12.18 49.82 -8.22
CA GLN A 49 11.68 50.47 -9.44
C GLN A 49 11.76 52.00 -9.31
N LYS A 50 11.28 52.57 -8.20
CA LYS A 50 11.35 54.02 -7.96
C LYS A 50 12.79 54.52 -7.83
N PHE A 51 13.67 53.76 -7.17
CA PHE A 51 15.09 54.09 -7.07
C PHE A 51 15.77 54.12 -8.45
N ARG A 52 15.44 53.15 -9.32
CA ARG A 52 15.93 53.10 -10.69
C ARG A 52 15.42 54.27 -11.55
N ASP A 53 14.16 54.66 -11.38
CA ASP A 53 13.59 55.79 -12.11
C ASP A 53 14.17 57.14 -11.66
N CYS A 54 14.66 57.24 -10.41
CA CYS A 54 15.28 58.45 -9.86
C CYS A 54 16.80 58.55 -10.06
N SER A 55 17.47 57.45 -10.44
CA SER A 55 18.92 57.41 -10.65
C SER A 55 19.27 57.67 -12.12
N ASP A 56 20.18 58.61 -12.36
CA ASP A 56 20.66 58.96 -13.70
C ASP A 56 21.67 57.92 -14.25
N GLU A 57 22.29 57.14 -13.36
CA GLU A 57 23.17 56.02 -13.73
C GLU A 57 22.33 54.75 -13.94
N SER A 58 22.67 53.96 -14.96
CA SER A 58 22.04 52.66 -15.20
C SER A 58 22.40 51.70 -14.05
N GLY A 59 21.67 51.78 -12.95
CA GLY A 59 21.94 51.04 -11.73
C GLY A 59 21.97 49.52 -11.96
N PRO A 60 22.62 48.76 -11.06
CA PRO A 60 22.77 47.32 -11.18
C PRO A 60 21.40 46.67 -11.32
N TRP A 61 21.26 45.76 -12.28
CA TRP A 61 19.99 45.13 -12.56
C TRP A 61 19.55 44.29 -11.35
N LEU A 62 18.24 44.27 -11.04
CA LEU A 62 17.72 43.58 -9.86
C LEU A 62 18.13 42.10 -9.80
N HIS A 63 18.20 41.43 -10.95
CA HIS A 63 18.63 40.03 -11.00
C HIS A 63 20.10 39.83 -10.59
N LEU A 64 20.96 40.83 -10.81
CA LEU A 64 22.35 40.84 -10.34
C LEU A 64 22.40 41.10 -8.83
N ALA A 65 21.59 42.03 -8.32
CA ALA A 65 21.49 42.29 -6.88
C ALA A 65 20.90 41.08 -6.09
N CYS A 66 20.00 40.33 -6.72
CA CYS A 66 19.43 39.09 -6.17
C CYS A 66 20.28 37.84 -6.45
N GLN A 67 21.41 37.96 -7.16
CA GLN A 67 22.29 36.84 -7.45
C GLN A 67 22.87 36.28 -6.15
N GLY A 68 22.62 35.00 -5.86
CA GLY A 68 23.03 34.35 -4.61
C GLY A 68 22.00 34.43 -3.47
N SER A 69 20.86 35.09 -3.67
CA SER A 69 19.75 35.05 -2.70
C SER A 69 19.03 33.71 -2.73
N ARG A 70 18.65 33.19 -1.55
CA ARG A 70 17.83 31.99 -1.40
C ARG A 70 16.37 32.37 -1.20
N LEU A 71 15.49 31.61 -1.85
CA LEU A 71 14.05 31.71 -1.65
C LEU A 71 13.67 31.02 -0.34
N ILE A 72 13.20 31.81 0.63
CA ILE A 72 12.61 31.31 1.87
C ILE A 72 11.11 31.12 1.61
N LEU A 73 10.74 29.89 1.29
CA LEU A 73 9.35 29.49 1.15
C LEU A 73 8.77 29.22 2.55
N PRO A 74 7.64 29.85 2.92
CA PRO A 74 6.99 29.52 4.18
C PRO A 74 6.56 28.04 4.13
N ARG A 75 6.84 27.30 5.20
CA ARG A 75 6.38 25.91 5.31
C ARG A 75 4.85 25.89 5.19
N PRO A 76 4.28 25.05 4.30
CA PRO A 76 2.83 24.90 4.21
C PRO A 76 2.26 24.61 5.59
N LYS A 77 1.10 25.22 5.92
CA LYS A 77 0.44 25.02 7.21
C LYS A 77 0.26 23.51 7.45
N ALA A 78 0.76 23.03 8.58
CA ALA A 78 0.61 21.64 8.96
C ALA A 78 -0.89 21.28 8.98
N ARG A 79 -1.26 20.23 8.25
CA ARG A 79 -2.65 19.78 8.17
C ARG A 79 -3.13 19.36 9.56
N VAL A 80 -4.17 20.02 10.07
CA VAL A 80 -4.87 19.56 11.28
C VAL A 80 -5.52 18.22 10.95
N LYS A 81 -5.10 17.15 11.64
CA LYS A 81 -5.65 15.81 11.41
C LYS A 81 -7.10 15.78 11.88
N SER A 82 -8.01 15.22 11.08
CA SER A 82 -9.39 15.04 11.48
C SER A 82 -9.50 14.02 12.63
N PRO A 83 -10.52 14.11 13.49
CA PRO A 83 -10.70 13.19 14.61
C PRO A 83 -10.84 11.73 14.13
N GLU A 84 -11.46 11.52 12.96
CA GLU A 84 -11.55 10.20 12.34
C GLU A 84 -10.20 9.60 11.98
N LEU A 85 -9.26 10.41 11.48
CA LEU A 85 -7.91 9.94 11.13
C LEU A 85 -7.11 9.57 12.38
N LEU A 86 -7.31 10.28 13.49
CA LEU A 86 -6.68 9.95 14.77
C LEU A 86 -7.23 8.63 15.33
N ALA A 87 -8.55 8.41 15.26
CA ALA A 87 -9.16 7.15 15.66
C ALA A 87 -8.64 5.97 14.82
N ARG A 88 -8.47 6.16 13.51
CA ARG A 88 -7.88 5.15 12.62
C ARG A 88 -6.42 4.87 12.97
N LEU A 89 -5.62 5.90 13.27
CA LEU A 89 -4.23 5.72 13.68
C LEU A 89 -4.12 4.94 15.00
N ALA A 90 -4.96 5.27 15.98
CA ALA A 90 -5.00 4.53 17.25
C ALA A 90 -5.39 3.05 17.03
N ARG A 91 -6.34 2.78 16.13
CA ARG A 91 -6.71 1.40 15.76
C ARG A 91 -5.53 0.66 15.13
N LEU A 92 -4.85 1.29 14.17
CA LEU A 92 -3.70 0.69 13.48
C LEU A 92 -2.53 0.44 14.43
N GLN A 93 -2.27 1.35 15.38
CA GLN A 93 -1.25 1.17 16.41
C GLN A 93 -1.58 -0.02 17.32
N LYS A 94 -2.82 -0.13 17.79
CA LYS A 94 -3.26 -1.27 18.61
C LYS A 94 -3.15 -2.60 17.86
N GLU A 95 -3.53 -2.61 16.58
CA GLU A 95 -3.34 -3.79 15.71
C GLU A 95 -1.86 -4.15 15.57
N GLN A 96 -0.97 -3.17 15.41
CA GLN A 96 0.46 -3.41 15.32
C GLN A 96 1.05 -3.95 16.63
N GLU A 97 0.72 -3.34 17.77
CA GLU A 97 1.14 -3.79 19.10
C GLU A 97 0.69 -5.24 19.36
N SER A 98 -0.56 -5.57 19.02
CA SER A 98 -1.04 -6.95 19.15
C SER A 98 -0.28 -7.94 18.26
N ARG A 99 0.13 -7.55 17.04
CA ARG A 99 0.95 -8.37 16.17
C ARG A 99 2.35 -8.59 16.76
N GLU A 100 2.95 -7.54 17.32
CA GLU A 100 4.27 -7.61 17.96
C GLU A 100 4.22 -8.46 19.23
N TYR A 101 3.21 -8.27 20.08
CA TYR A 101 2.96 -9.13 21.24
C TYR A 101 2.79 -10.60 20.83
N ASN A 102 1.98 -10.86 19.80
CA ASN A 102 1.78 -12.22 19.29
C ASN A 102 3.09 -12.84 18.77
N LYS A 103 3.98 -12.05 18.14
CA LYS A 103 5.29 -12.54 17.72
C LYS A 103 6.18 -12.92 18.91
N LEU A 104 6.14 -12.15 20.00
CA LEU A 104 6.91 -12.43 21.22
C LEU A 104 6.40 -13.69 21.93
N VAL A 105 5.08 -13.90 21.98
CA VAL A 105 4.44 -15.05 22.64
C VAL A 105 4.39 -16.30 21.74
N HIS A 106 4.60 -16.12 20.43
CA HIS A 106 4.60 -17.21 19.47
C HIS A 106 5.57 -18.33 19.85
N ASP A 107 6.79 -17.99 20.28
CA ASP A 107 7.80 -19.01 20.59
C ASP A 107 7.47 -19.87 21.82
N ILE A 108 6.68 -19.32 22.75
CA ILE A 108 6.24 -20.02 23.98
C ILE A 108 5.01 -20.90 23.69
N THR A 109 4.16 -20.48 22.75
CA THR A 109 2.87 -21.13 22.46
C THR A 109 2.91 -22.08 21.26
N LYS A 110 4.09 -22.26 20.63
CA LYS A 110 4.29 -23.18 19.49
C LYS A 110 3.78 -24.58 19.76
N GLU A 111 4.08 -25.15 20.92
CA GLU A 111 3.71 -26.54 21.24
C GLU A 111 2.19 -26.70 21.36
N GLU A 112 1.52 -25.78 22.05
CA GLU A 112 0.06 -25.79 22.18
C GLU A 112 -0.66 -25.49 20.87
N ARG A 113 -0.13 -24.58 20.04
CA ARG A 113 -0.67 -24.30 18.71
C ARG A 113 -0.49 -25.47 17.75
N ASN A 114 0.69 -26.08 17.70
CA ASN A 114 0.93 -27.24 16.84
C ASN A 114 0.02 -28.42 17.23
N ALA A 115 -0.24 -28.63 18.53
CA ALA A 115 -1.20 -29.62 18.99
C ALA A 115 -2.64 -29.31 18.58
N LYS A 116 -3.05 -28.03 18.64
CA LYS A 116 -4.37 -27.57 18.19
C LYS A 116 -4.53 -27.62 16.67
N GLU A 117 -3.54 -27.20 15.92
CA GLU A 117 -3.52 -27.25 14.44
C GLU A 117 -3.52 -28.70 13.95
N ALA A 118 -2.80 -29.62 14.60
CA ALA A 118 -2.88 -31.04 14.28
C ALA A 118 -4.29 -31.61 14.54
N ALA A 119 -4.94 -31.19 15.62
CA ALA A 119 -6.32 -31.58 15.91
C ALA A 119 -7.31 -30.97 14.90
N GLU A 120 -7.20 -29.67 14.60
CA GLU A 120 -8.06 -28.98 13.63
C GLU A 120 -7.89 -29.53 12.22
N ASN A 121 -6.66 -29.74 11.76
CA ASN A 121 -6.37 -30.34 10.46
C ASN A 121 -6.95 -31.75 10.36
N SER A 122 -6.86 -32.56 11.42
CA SER A 122 -7.49 -33.89 11.42
C SER A 122 -9.02 -33.80 11.25
N LEU A 123 -9.68 -32.86 11.94
CA LEU A 123 -11.13 -32.66 11.83
C LEU A 123 -11.55 -32.11 10.46
N VAL A 124 -10.73 -31.26 9.84
CA VAL A 124 -10.97 -30.75 8.48
C VAL A 124 -10.88 -31.89 7.47
N THR A 125 -9.85 -32.73 7.54
CA THR A 125 -9.72 -33.92 6.67
C THR A 125 -10.88 -34.89 6.83
N TYR A 126 -11.35 -35.14 8.07
CA TYR A 126 -12.54 -35.98 8.29
C TYR A 126 -13.80 -35.38 7.70
N LYS A 127 -13.98 -34.05 7.81
CA LYS A 127 -15.13 -33.34 7.23
C LYS A 127 -15.12 -33.43 5.70
N GLU A 128 -13.96 -33.32 5.07
CA GLU A 128 -13.79 -33.45 3.62
C GLU A 128 -14.09 -34.88 3.14
N GLN A 129 -13.60 -35.90 3.86
CA GLN A 129 -13.89 -37.31 3.55
C GLN A 129 -15.38 -37.65 3.71
N LEU A 130 -16.04 -37.12 4.75
CA LEU A 130 -17.48 -37.27 4.95
C LEU A 130 -18.28 -36.52 3.89
N GLY A 131 -17.85 -35.30 3.51
CA GLY A 131 -18.48 -34.53 2.44
C GLY A 131 -18.45 -35.25 1.11
N PHE A 132 -17.32 -35.89 0.77
CA PHE A 132 -17.20 -36.71 -0.43
C PHE A 132 -18.13 -37.92 -0.40
N GLY A 133 -18.16 -38.68 0.71
CA GLY A 133 -19.06 -39.82 0.85
C GLY A 133 -20.54 -39.45 0.73
N VAL A 134 -20.96 -38.35 1.35
CA VAL A 134 -22.33 -37.84 1.25
C VAL A 134 -22.66 -37.40 -0.18
N HIS A 135 -21.74 -36.70 -0.85
CA HIS A 135 -21.91 -36.27 -2.24
C HIS A 135 -22.19 -37.47 -3.17
N VAL A 136 -21.37 -38.52 -3.08
CA VAL A 136 -21.50 -39.75 -3.88
C VAL A 136 -22.88 -40.39 -3.66
N VAL A 137 -23.32 -40.52 -2.41
CA VAL A 137 -24.61 -41.14 -2.09
C VAL A 137 -25.78 -40.31 -2.63
N VAL A 138 -25.74 -38.98 -2.51
CA VAL A 138 -26.78 -38.08 -3.01
C VAL A 138 -26.88 -38.13 -4.54
N MET A 139 -25.73 -38.14 -5.23
CA MET A 139 -25.67 -38.21 -6.69
C MET A 139 -26.18 -39.56 -7.20
N MET A 140 -25.70 -40.69 -6.65
CA MET A 140 -26.18 -42.03 -7.01
C MET A 140 -27.68 -42.17 -6.76
N GLY A 141 -28.18 -41.68 -5.63
CA GLY A 141 -29.60 -41.74 -5.29
C GLY A 141 -30.47 -40.95 -6.27
N THR A 142 -30.03 -39.75 -6.63
CA THR A 142 -30.75 -38.87 -7.56
C THR A 142 -30.78 -39.44 -8.97
N LEU A 143 -29.64 -39.92 -9.48
CA LEU A 143 -29.56 -40.53 -10.81
C LEU A 143 -30.27 -41.88 -10.89
N TYR A 144 -30.28 -42.67 -9.81
CA TYR A 144 -31.13 -43.86 -9.72
C TYR A 144 -32.61 -43.49 -9.80
N ALA A 145 -33.06 -42.48 -9.04
CA ALA A 145 -34.45 -42.04 -9.05
C ALA A 145 -34.87 -41.52 -10.42
N VAL A 146 -34.02 -40.71 -11.07
CA VAL A 146 -34.23 -40.20 -12.43
C VAL A 146 -34.28 -41.35 -13.43
N GLY A 147 -33.35 -42.31 -13.36
CA GLY A 147 -33.34 -43.50 -14.21
C GLY A 147 -34.58 -44.39 -14.01
N HIS A 148 -35.03 -44.53 -12.77
CA HIS A 148 -36.23 -45.28 -12.42
C HIS A 148 -37.48 -44.61 -12.99
N VAL A 149 -37.62 -43.28 -12.85
CA VAL A 149 -38.73 -42.51 -13.45
C VAL A 149 -38.70 -42.56 -14.97
N ALA A 150 -37.52 -42.45 -15.58
CA ALA A 150 -37.37 -42.61 -17.03
C ALA A 150 -37.79 -44.02 -17.49
N GLY A 151 -37.42 -45.07 -16.74
CA GLY A 151 -37.86 -46.44 -16.98
C GLY A 151 -39.38 -46.63 -16.83
N MET A 152 -40.00 -45.91 -15.88
CA MET A 152 -41.46 -45.84 -15.74
C MET A 152 -42.13 -45.20 -16.94
N SER A 153 -41.54 -44.13 -17.49
CA SER A 153 -42.07 -43.46 -18.68
C SER A 153 -41.94 -44.29 -19.95
N LEU A 154 -40.95 -45.18 -20.04
CA LEU A 154 -40.64 -45.94 -21.25
C LEU A 154 -41.45 -47.24 -21.36
N SER A 155 -41.87 -47.85 -20.24
CA SER A 155 -42.72 -49.05 -20.29
C SER A 155 -43.56 -49.26 -19.01
N LYS A 156 -44.70 -49.95 -19.15
CA LYS A 156 -45.55 -50.37 -18.01
C LYS A 156 -45.02 -51.59 -17.23
N ASN A 157 -43.96 -52.25 -17.71
CA ASN A 157 -43.46 -53.46 -17.08
C ASN A 157 -42.46 -53.12 -15.96
N LYS A 158 -42.69 -53.64 -14.74
CA LYS A 158 -41.93 -53.31 -13.53
C LYS A 158 -40.44 -53.62 -13.65
N ALA A 159 -40.07 -54.58 -14.49
CA ALA A 159 -38.67 -54.92 -14.75
C ALA A 159 -37.88 -53.77 -15.40
N HIS A 160 -38.52 -52.99 -16.29
CA HIS A 160 -37.85 -51.85 -16.95
C HIS A 160 -37.66 -50.66 -16.02
N HIS A 161 -38.46 -50.55 -14.96
CA HIS A 161 -38.32 -49.48 -13.96
C HIS A 161 -37.02 -49.69 -13.17
N ALA A 162 -36.80 -50.91 -12.71
CA ALA A 162 -35.55 -51.31 -12.04
C ALA A 162 -34.34 -51.24 -12.97
N ALA A 163 -34.48 -51.67 -14.24
CA ALA A 163 -33.41 -51.60 -15.22
C ALA A 163 -33.01 -50.15 -15.55
N GLY A 164 -33.99 -49.23 -15.64
CA GLY A 164 -33.73 -47.80 -15.84
C GLY A 164 -32.98 -47.17 -14.66
N GLY A 165 -33.35 -47.52 -13.43
CA GLY A 165 -32.61 -47.08 -12.24
C GLY A 165 -31.18 -47.63 -12.19
N LEU A 166 -30.98 -48.90 -12.55
CA LEU A 166 -29.66 -49.53 -12.62
C LEU A 166 -28.77 -48.85 -13.69
N LEU A 167 -29.33 -48.54 -14.86
CA LEU A 167 -28.62 -47.74 -15.88
C LEU A 167 -28.28 -46.34 -15.37
N GLY A 168 -29.19 -45.71 -14.62
CA GLY A 168 -28.93 -44.44 -13.94
C GLY A 168 -27.74 -44.50 -12.98
N LEU A 169 -27.59 -45.59 -12.21
CA LEU A 169 -26.43 -45.81 -11.34
C LEU A 169 -25.13 -45.98 -12.12
N VAL A 170 -25.15 -46.69 -13.26
CA VAL A 170 -23.97 -46.83 -14.12
C VAL A 170 -23.54 -45.47 -14.67
N ILE A 171 -24.49 -44.65 -15.13
CA ILE A 171 -24.22 -43.28 -15.59
C ILE A 171 -23.68 -42.41 -14.46
N ALA A 172 -24.23 -42.52 -13.25
CA ALA A 172 -23.73 -41.82 -12.07
C ALA A 172 -22.28 -42.17 -11.75
N LEU A 173 -21.93 -43.45 -11.83
CA LEU A 173 -20.56 -43.92 -11.63
C LEU A 173 -19.59 -43.33 -12.66
N PHE A 174 -20.00 -43.20 -13.92
CA PHE A 174 -19.18 -42.56 -14.96
C PHE A 174 -19.02 -41.05 -14.75
N LEU A 175 -20.03 -40.37 -14.20
CA LEU A 175 -19.97 -38.92 -13.91
C LEU A 175 -19.17 -38.58 -12.64
N GLU A 176 -19.08 -39.51 -11.70
CA GLU A 176 -18.28 -39.35 -10.47
C GLU A 176 -16.76 -39.37 -10.75
N GLN A 177 -16.33 -40.18 -11.72
CA GLN A 177 -14.92 -40.36 -12.10
C GLN A 177 -14.18 -39.06 -12.50
N PRO A 178 -14.72 -38.19 -13.38
CA PRO A 178 -14.03 -36.96 -13.78
C PRO A 178 -14.00 -35.88 -12.69
N GLY A 179 -14.98 -35.83 -11.79
CA GLY A 179 -15.06 -34.81 -10.74
C GLY A 179 -13.97 -34.96 -9.68
N HIS A 180 -13.70 -36.19 -9.26
CA HIS A 180 -12.68 -36.47 -8.25
C HIS A 180 -11.25 -36.24 -8.78
N ILE A 181 -10.98 -36.54 -10.05
CA ILE A 181 -9.64 -36.38 -10.65
C ILE A 181 -9.27 -34.90 -10.83
N VAL A 182 -10.23 -34.05 -11.20
CA VAL A 182 -9.95 -32.61 -11.41
C VAL A 182 -9.83 -31.86 -10.09
N LEU A 183 -10.67 -32.15 -9.10
CA LEU A 183 -10.61 -31.46 -7.80
C LEU A 183 -9.39 -31.89 -6.98
N VAL A 184 -9.10 -33.19 -6.88
CA VAL A 184 -7.88 -33.69 -6.20
C VAL A 184 -6.62 -33.27 -6.96
N GLY A 185 -6.68 -33.20 -8.29
CA GLY A 185 -5.57 -32.73 -9.13
C GLY A 185 -5.25 -31.24 -8.95
N VAL A 186 -6.26 -30.39 -8.78
CA VAL A 186 -6.08 -28.94 -8.53
C VAL A 186 -5.47 -28.69 -7.15
N GLU A 187 -5.88 -29.45 -6.13
CA GLU A 187 -5.36 -29.32 -4.76
C GLU A 187 -3.90 -29.79 -4.67
N HIS A 188 -3.57 -30.93 -5.29
CA HIS A 188 -2.19 -31.42 -5.40
C HIS A 188 -1.29 -30.47 -6.21
N TYR A 189 -1.82 -29.82 -7.25
CA TYR A 189 -1.08 -28.84 -8.04
C TYR A 189 -0.75 -27.59 -7.22
N ASN A 190 -1.72 -27.09 -6.45
CA ASN A 190 -1.56 -25.87 -5.65
C ASN A 190 -0.57 -26.07 -4.49
N GLN A 191 -0.60 -27.24 -3.85
CA GLN A 191 0.34 -27.59 -2.77
C GLN A 191 1.79 -27.68 -3.27
N LYS A 192 1.99 -28.30 -4.44
CA LYS A 192 3.32 -28.42 -5.06
C LYS A 192 3.89 -27.06 -5.46
N TYR A 193 3.05 -26.12 -5.86
CA TYR A 193 3.43 -24.73 -6.10
C TYR A 193 3.81 -23.99 -4.81
N ALA A 194 3.02 -24.16 -3.74
CA ALA A 194 3.31 -23.56 -2.44
C ALA A 194 4.66 -24.03 -1.87
N ASP A 195 4.96 -25.33 -1.99
CA ASP A 195 6.23 -25.91 -1.55
C ASP A 195 7.42 -25.39 -2.38
N ALA A 196 7.26 -25.33 -3.70
CA ALA A 196 8.29 -24.79 -4.60
C ALA A 196 8.58 -23.30 -4.31
N VAL A 197 7.55 -22.50 -4.06
CA VAL A 197 7.71 -21.08 -3.69
C VAL A 197 8.39 -20.95 -2.32
N ALA A 198 8.04 -21.80 -1.35
CA ALA A 198 8.69 -21.81 -0.04
C ALA A 198 10.18 -22.19 -0.13
N GLU A 199 10.54 -23.10 -1.02
CA GLU A 199 11.93 -23.50 -1.29
C GLU A 199 12.73 -22.38 -1.97
N VAL A 200 12.15 -21.73 -2.98
CA VAL A 200 12.75 -20.57 -3.66
C VAL A 200 12.97 -19.40 -2.69
N ILE A 201 12.00 -19.13 -1.81
CA ILE A 201 12.12 -18.10 -0.76
C ILE A 201 13.23 -18.44 0.24
N LYS A 202 13.43 -19.71 0.59
CA LYS A 202 14.54 -20.13 1.47
C LYS A 202 15.90 -19.90 0.82
N ILE A 203 16.02 -20.13 -0.49
CA ILE A 203 17.26 -19.92 -1.25
C ILE A 203 17.57 -18.43 -1.44
N LEU A 204 16.55 -17.59 -1.66
CA LEU A 204 16.73 -16.14 -1.85
C LEU A 204 16.97 -15.36 -0.55
N ARG A 205 16.48 -15.86 0.60
CA ARG A 205 16.61 -15.21 1.91
C ARG A 205 18.06 -14.88 2.31
N PRO A 206 19.07 -15.77 2.17
CA PRO A 206 20.46 -15.41 2.50
C PRO A 206 21.05 -14.34 1.57
N GLY A 207 20.66 -14.29 0.30
CA GLY A 207 21.13 -13.27 -0.66
C GLY A 207 20.55 -11.88 -0.41
N LEU A 208 19.29 -11.81 0.07
CA LEU A 208 18.64 -10.54 0.40
C LEU A 208 19.26 -9.90 1.67
N VAL A 209 19.64 -10.71 2.65
CA VAL A 209 20.35 -10.25 3.86
C VAL A 209 21.74 -9.71 3.50
N LEU A 210 22.46 -10.31 2.55
CA LEU A 210 23.76 -9.83 2.10
C LEU A 210 23.68 -8.48 1.36
N LEU A 211 22.61 -8.24 0.59
CA LEU A 211 22.38 -6.95 -0.07
C LEU A 211 22.00 -5.83 0.91
N GLU A 212 21.25 -6.15 1.96
CA GLU A 212 20.91 -5.20 3.02
C GLU A 212 22.15 -4.81 3.86
N PHE A 213 23.05 -5.76 4.13
CA PHE A 213 24.34 -5.47 4.78
C PHE A 213 25.31 -4.69 3.87
N ALA A 214 25.31 -4.95 2.56
CA ALA A 214 26.15 -4.20 1.61
C ALA A 214 25.67 -2.74 1.44
N ALA A 215 24.36 -2.47 1.53
CA ALA A 215 23.81 -1.13 1.42
C ALA A 215 24.06 -0.25 2.67
N LEU A 216 24.32 -0.85 3.84
CA LEU A 216 24.63 -0.15 5.09
C LEU A 216 26.14 0.00 5.37
N GLY A 217 27.00 -0.52 4.49
CA GLY A 217 28.45 -0.61 4.68
C GLY A 217 29.30 0.32 3.81
N SER A 218 28.85 1.54 3.48
CA SER A 218 29.70 2.54 2.81
C SER A 218 30.01 3.71 3.74
N PRO A 219 31.09 3.65 4.55
CA PRO A 219 31.78 4.83 5.05
C PRO A 219 32.85 5.25 4.03
N GLY A 220 32.65 6.40 3.41
CA GLY A 220 33.60 7.00 2.46
C GLY A 220 32.98 8.18 1.75
#